data_AF-A0A3D0DCC6-F1
#
_entry.id   AF-A0A3D0DCC6-F1
#
_cell.length_a   1.000
_cell.length_b   1.000
_cell.length_c   1.000
_cell.angle_alpha   90.00
_cell.angle_beta   90.00
_cell.angle_gamma   90.00
#
_symmetry.space_group_name_H-M   'P 1'
#
loop_
_entity.id
_entity.type
_entity.pdbx_description
1 polymer ?
#
loop_
_entity_poly.entity_id
_entity_poly.type
_entity_poly.pdbx_seq_one_letter_code
_entity_poly.pdbx_strand_id
1 'polypeptide(L)' 'MMTRKNIIKRDGGRCQYCGKRKAQMTVDHVVPKIYGGADTWENLVCACLECNNKKGYHTPEQIGLQ' A
#
# COMPACT_ATOMS: atom_id res chain seq x y z
N MET A 1 -7.36 17.23 0.62
CA MET A 1 -7.61 16.25 -0.47
C MET A 1 -6.65 15.08 -0.31
N MET A 2 -7.16 13.85 -0.30
CA MET A 2 -6.33 12.65 -0.23
C MET A 2 -5.71 12.39 -1.60
N THR A 3 -4.39 12.49 -1.69
CA THR A 3 -3.65 12.27 -2.94
C THR A 3 -2.57 11.23 -2.74
N ARG A 4 -2.17 10.55 -3.81
CA ARG A 4 -1.09 9.54 -3.76
C ARG A 4 0.19 10.08 -3.15
N LYS A 5 0.53 11.34 -3.46
CA LYS A 5 1.71 12.03 -2.91
C LYS A 5 1.62 12.19 -1.39
N ASN A 6 0.43 12.45 -0.84
CA ASN A 6 0.25 12.64 0.60
C ASN A 6 0.43 11.33 1.37
N ILE A 7 -0.07 10.20 0.85
CA ILE A 7 0.13 8.88 1.47
C ILE A 7 1.62 8.50 1.48
N ILE A 8 2.30 8.65 0.34
CA ILE A 8 3.74 8.34 0.24
C ILE A 8 4.55 9.22 1.20
N LYS A 9 4.21 10.51 1.31
CA LYS A 9 4.87 11.44 2.23
C LYS A 9 4.61 11.08 3.71
N ARG A 10 3.37 10.73 4.07
CA ARG A 10 3.01 10.27 5.43
C ARG A 10 3.86 9.08 5.85
N ASP A 11 4.00 8.12 4.95
CA ASP A 11 4.74 6.88 5.20
C ASP A 11 6.27 7.05 5.06
N GLY A 12 6.74 8.29 4.88
CA GLY A 12 8.16 8.61 4.77
C GLY A 12 8.86 7.94 3.59
N GLY A 13 8.11 7.70 2.50
CA GLY A 13 8.60 6.96 1.34
C GLY A 13 9.05 5.54 1.67
N ARG A 14 8.49 4.94 2.73
CA ARG A 14 8.79 3.56 3.16
C ARG A 14 7.63 2.65 2.76
N CYS A 15 7.94 1.55 2.08
CA CYS A 15 6.97 0.49 1.86
C CYS A 15 6.50 -0.05 3.22
N GLN A 16 5.19 0.00 3.48
CA GLN A 16 4.63 -0.51 4.73
C GLN A 16 4.79 -2.03 4.84
N TYR A 17 4.76 -2.75 3.71
CA TYR A 17 4.84 -4.21 3.68
C TYR A 17 6.23 -4.84 3.86
N CYS A 18 7.29 -4.14 3.46
CA CYS A 18 8.65 -4.70 3.47
C CYS A 18 9.71 -3.74 4.02
N GLY A 19 9.32 -2.51 4.35
CA GLY A 19 10.20 -1.52 4.94
C GLY A 19 11.23 -0.88 4.01
N LYS A 20 11.33 -1.25 2.73
CA LYS A 20 12.25 -0.62 1.76
C LYS A 20 11.89 0.85 1.53
N ARG A 21 12.89 1.73 1.34
CA ARG A 21 12.72 3.20 1.12
C ARG A 21 13.10 3.73 -0.26
N LYS A 22 13.87 2.96 -1.05
CA LYS A 22 14.40 3.40 -2.36
C LYS A 22 13.80 2.66 -3.56
N ALA A 23 12.70 1.94 -3.35
CA ALA A 23 11.97 1.31 -4.45
C ALA A 23 11.02 2.32 -5.11
N GLN A 24 10.56 2.02 -6.32
CA GLN A 24 9.45 2.78 -6.92
C GLN A 24 8.22 2.62 -6.01
N MET A 25 7.84 3.73 -5.35
CA MET A 25 6.73 3.74 -4.39
C MET A 25 5.41 4.01 -5.10
N THR A 26 4.41 3.25 -4.69
CA THR A 26 3.03 3.32 -5.14
C THR A 26 2.13 3.47 -3.91
N VAL A 27 0.83 3.64 -4.17
CA VAL A 27 -0.19 3.58 -3.12
C VAL A 27 -1.00 2.34 -3.37
N ASP A 28 -1.24 1.57 -2.32
CA ASP A 28 -2.01 0.34 -2.33
C ASP A 28 -3.15 0.41 -1.33
N HIS A 29 -4.22 -0.34 -1.62
CA HIS A 29 -5.35 -0.56 -0.74
C HIS A 29 -5.10 -1.79 0.11
N VAL A 30 -4.97 -1.65 1.44
CA VAL A 30 -4.78 -2.76 2.38
C VAL A 30 -5.88 -3.81 2.18
N VAL A 31 -7.14 -3.36 2.22
CA VAL A 31 -8.30 -4.12 1.76
C VAL A 31 -8.53 -3.81 0.27
N PRO A 32 -8.42 -4.80 -0.64
CA PRO A 32 -8.66 -4.61 -2.06
C PRO A 32 -10.02 -3.98 -2.38
N LYS A 33 -10.08 -3.15 -3.43
CA LYS A 33 -11.35 -2.54 -3.90
C LYS A 33 -12.42 -3.59 -4.23
N ILE A 34 -12.03 -4.74 -4.75
CA ILE A 34 -12.95 -5.84 -5.06
C ILE A 34 -13.66 -6.41 -3.82
N TYR A 35 -13.08 -6.21 -2.63
CA TYR A 35 -13.65 -6.58 -1.35
C TYR A 35 -14.27 -5.38 -0.61
N GLY A 36 -14.54 -4.27 -1.32
CA GLY A 36 -15.15 -3.07 -0.76
C GLY A 36 -14.19 -2.11 -0.07
N GLY A 37 -12.87 -2.26 -0.27
CA GLY A 37 -11.87 -1.35 0.29
C GLY A 37 -12.04 0.10 -0.17
N ALA A 38 -12.26 1.00 0.78
CA ALA A 38 -12.49 2.42 0.51
C ALA A 38 -11.18 3.20 0.32
N ASP A 39 -11.27 4.35 -0.36
CA ASP A 39 -10.18 5.33 -0.45
C ASP A 39 -10.11 6.15 0.85
N THR A 40 -9.69 5.53 1.96
CA THR A 40 -9.55 6.16 3.30
C THR A 40 -8.09 6.26 3.74
N TRP A 41 -7.83 7.07 4.78
CA TRP A 41 -6.48 7.22 5.31
C TRP A 41 -5.95 5.91 5.91
N GLU A 42 -6.83 5.10 6.47
CA GLU A 42 -6.53 3.84 7.14
C GLU A 42 -6.32 2.71 6.13
N ASN A 43 -7.00 2.76 4.98
CA ASN A 43 -6.94 1.70 3.97
C ASN A 43 -5.88 1.95 2.89
N LEU A 44 -5.33 3.17 2.79
CA LEU A 44 -4.30 3.51 1.81
C LEU A 44 -2.92 3.56 2.45
N VAL A 45 -1.97 2.82 1.88
CA VAL A 45 -0.59 2.75 2.36
C VAL A 45 0.42 2.91 1.21
N CYS A 46 1.62 3.38 1.55
CA CYS A 46 2.76 3.38 0.67
C CYS A 46 3.29 1.95 0.51
N ALA A 47 3.33 1.46 -0.71
CA ALA A 47 3.84 0.13 -1.04
C ALA A 47 4.83 0.22 -2.21
N CYS A 48 5.94 -0.51 -2.14
CA CYS A 48 6.80 -0.65 -3.31
C CYS A 48 6.08 -1.44 -4.41
N LEU A 49 6.48 -1.20 -5.66
CA LEU A 49 5.89 -1.88 -6.83
C LEU A 49 5.91 -3.41 -6.68
N GLU A 50 7.01 -3.99 -6.17
CA GLU A 50 7.15 -5.43 -5.95
C GLU A 50 6.09 -5.99 -5.00
N CYS A 51 5.95 -5.40 -3.80
CA CYS A 51 4.98 -5.86 -2.81
C CYS A 51 3.54 -5.61 -3.27
N ASN A 52 3.28 -4.47 -3.92
CA ASN A 52 1.96 -4.16 -4.44
C ASN A 52 1.54 -5.18 -5.52
N ASN A 53 2.41 -5.48 -6.47
CA ASN A 53 2.16 -6.50 -7.49
C ASN A 53 2.02 -7.90 -6.89
N LYS A 54 2.86 -8.25 -5.89
CA LYS A 54 2.79 -9.54 -5.20
C LYS A 54 1.46 -9.70 -4.45
N LYS A 55 0.96 -8.64 -3.82
CA LYS A 55 -0.34 -8.63 -3.14
C LYS A 55 -1.50 -8.80 -4.10
N GLY A 56 -1.50 -8.05 -5.21
CA GLY A 56 -2.57 -8.12 -6.20
C GLY A 56 -3.94 -7.89 -5.56
N TYR A 57 -4.83 -8.88 -5.69
CA TYR A 57 -6.19 -8.84 -5.14
C TYR A 57 -6.33 -9.49 -3.76
N HIS A 58 -5.22 -9.84 -3.11
CA HIS A 58 -5.22 -10.38 -1.75
C HIS A 58 -5.05 -9.26 -0.73
N THR A 59 -5.39 -9.56 0.53
CA THR A 59 -4.98 -8.77 1.70
C THR A 59 -3.53 -9.10 2.06
N PRO A 60 -2.79 -8.21 2.75
CA PRO A 60 -1.43 -8.49 3.20
C PRO A 60 -1.34 -9.80 3.99
N GLU A 61 -2.31 -10.05 4.87
CA GLU A 61 -2.37 -11.22 5.75
C GLU A 61 -2.51 -12.52 4.96
N GLN A 62 -3.33 -12.52 3.89
CA GLN A 62 -3.56 -13.69 3.04
C GLN A 62 -2.28 -14.20 2.35
N ILE A 63 -1.29 -13.33 2.14
CA ILE A 63 -0.04 -13.68 1.45
C ILE A 63 1.21 -13.49 2.33
N GLY A 64 1.02 -13.27 3.63
CA GLY A 64 2.11 -13.13 4.61
C GLY A 64 2.96 -11.87 4.42
N LEU A 65 2.38 -10.77 3.92
CA LEU A 65 2.97 -9.45 4.03
C LEU A 65 2.62 -8.86 5.41
N GLN A 66 3.58 -8.16 6.02
CA GLN A 66 3.44 -7.51 7.33
C GLN A 66 3.38 -6.00 7.17
#